data_AF-A0A3C1T7S2-F1
#
_entry.id   AF-A0A3C1T7S2-F1
#
_cell.length_a   1.000
_cell.length_b   1.000
_cell.length_c   1.000
_cell.angle_alpha   90.00
_cell.angle_beta   90.00
_cell.angle_gamma   90.00
#
_symmetry.space_group_name_H-M   'P 1'
#
loop_
_entity.id
_entity.type
_entity.pdbx_description
1 polymer ?
#
loop_
_entity_poly.entity_id
_entity_poly.type
_entity_poly.pdbx_seq_one_letter_code
_entity_poly.pdbx_strand_id
1 'polypeptide(L)'
;KLNAIGIATEKYNTTCPFVEKVWNRSEQIARKNYTVVVHGKPKHEETRATFSHASAHTPTVIVNDMAEAVEISKYITGEKEAAGFTTEFAGKFSAGFDVTKDLERIGVVNQTTMLASDTQAISEFLKQVMMKKYGLNADAIEDRFADTRDTLCYATNDNQSAVYGLLETAADLAIVVGGYNSSNTSHLVELCEKKLPTYFINSEEKIISAGSILHYNLHTKEELNSRNYLPKKEPVSILITSGASCPDALVEEVINKIVSFFPVTSSSEQLTEHFLQIS
;
A
#
# COMPACT_ATOMS: atom_id res chain seq x y z
N LYS A 1 11.38 -3.37 33.11
CA LYS A 1 10.28 -3.99 33.92
C LYS A 1 10.29 -5.52 33.84
N LEU A 2 10.27 -6.14 32.65
CA LEU A 2 10.27 -7.62 32.50
C LEU A 2 11.55 -8.29 33.03
N ASN A 3 12.74 -7.75 32.71
CA ASN A 3 14.01 -8.23 33.27
C ASN A 3 14.11 -8.04 34.80
N ALA A 4 13.37 -7.08 35.35
CA ALA A 4 13.37 -6.80 36.80
C ALA A 4 12.50 -7.80 37.59
N ILE A 5 11.68 -8.61 36.91
CA ILE A 5 10.88 -9.68 37.53
C ILE A 5 11.39 -11.07 37.11
N GLY A 6 12.63 -11.18 36.62
CA GLY A 6 13.29 -12.46 36.31
C GLY A 6 12.83 -13.14 35.01
N ILE A 7 12.03 -12.47 34.18
CA ILE A 7 11.63 -12.99 32.87
C ILE A 7 12.74 -12.67 31.87
N ALA A 8 13.40 -13.71 31.36
CA ALA A 8 14.36 -13.59 30.27
C ALA A 8 13.63 -13.07 29.03
N THR A 9 14.05 -11.91 28.53
CA THR A 9 13.54 -11.36 27.28
C THR A 9 14.56 -11.59 26.18
N GLU A 10 14.24 -12.50 25.26
CA GLU A 10 14.99 -12.66 24.04
C GLU A 10 14.43 -11.70 22.99
N LYS A 11 15.31 -10.89 22.40
CA LYS A 11 14.91 -9.91 21.39
C LYS A 11 15.04 -10.55 20.02
N TYR A 12 13.90 -10.99 19.46
CA TYR A 12 13.81 -11.44 18.08
C TYR A 12 13.36 -10.28 17.19
N ASN A 13 14.12 -9.99 16.15
CA ASN A 13 13.71 -9.04 15.11
C ASN A 13 12.94 -9.80 14.02
N THR A 14 11.63 -9.60 13.97
CA THR A 14 10.75 -10.18 12.95
C THR A 14 10.39 -9.16 11.86
N THR A 15 11.13 -8.06 11.76
CA THR A 15 10.93 -7.06 10.72
C THR A 15 11.18 -7.69 9.35
N CYS A 16 10.28 -7.41 8.40
CA CYS A 16 10.46 -7.86 7.03
C CYS A 16 11.76 -7.29 6.44
N PRO A 17 12.63 -8.10 5.80
CA PRO A 17 13.86 -7.62 5.19
C PRO A 17 13.66 -6.50 4.14
N PHE A 18 12.48 -6.43 3.52
CA PHE A 18 12.15 -5.34 2.59
C PHE A 18 11.90 -4.02 3.31
N VAL A 19 11.31 -4.03 4.50
CA VAL A 19 11.18 -2.83 5.35
C VAL A 19 12.55 -2.37 5.82
N GLU A 20 13.41 -3.31 6.23
CA GLU A 20 14.81 -2.99 6.59
C GLU A 20 15.58 -2.39 5.41
N LYS A 21 15.32 -2.83 4.17
CA LYS A 21 15.90 -2.24 2.96
C LYS A 21 15.51 -0.75 2.83
N VAL A 22 14.26 -0.39 3.09
CA VAL A 22 13.81 1.02 3.11
C VAL A 22 14.58 1.83 4.16
N TRP A 23 14.76 1.28 5.37
CA TRP A 23 15.49 1.94 6.45
C TRP A 23 16.96 2.13 6.10
N ASN A 24 17.61 1.07 5.63
CA ASN A 24 19.01 1.11 5.18
C ASN A 24 19.22 2.14 4.07
N ARG A 25 18.27 2.23 3.11
CA ARG A 25 18.35 3.22 2.04
C ARG A 25 18.16 4.64 2.56
N SER A 26 17.19 4.84 3.46
CA SER A 26 16.95 6.12 4.14
C SER A 26 18.22 6.61 4.86
N GLU A 27 18.91 5.73 5.59
CA GLU A 27 20.20 6.05 6.22
C GLU A 27 21.31 6.38 5.22
N GLN A 28 21.40 5.64 4.11
CA GLN A 28 22.42 5.90 3.08
C GLN A 28 22.28 7.29 2.47
N ILE A 29 21.04 7.71 2.17
CA ILE A 29 20.80 9.04 1.60
C ILE A 29 20.89 10.13 2.68
N ALA A 30 20.54 9.84 3.94
CA ALA A 30 20.78 10.72 5.07
C ALA A 30 22.27 11.06 5.22
N ARG A 31 23.17 10.07 5.10
CA ARG A 31 24.63 10.28 5.15
C ARG A 31 25.17 11.17 4.02
N LYS A 32 24.40 11.32 2.94
CA LYS A 32 24.72 12.22 1.82
C LYS A 32 24.01 13.58 1.93
N ASN A 33 23.36 13.88 3.07
CA ASN A 33 22.60 15.10 3.35
C ASN A 33 21.40 15.31 2.40
N TYR A 34 20.66 14.23 2.09
CA TYR A 34 19.32 14.37 1.52
C TYR A 34 18.29 14.29 2.63
N THR A 35 17.25 15.11 2.50
CA THR A 35 15.99 14.97 3.22
C THR A 35 15.23 13.77 2.69
N VAL A 36 14.61 13.02 3.60
CA VAL A 36 13.82 11.84 3.25
C VAL A 36 12.36 12.25 3.11
N VAL A 37 11.79 12.06 1.92
CA VAL A 37 10.35 12.13 1.69
C VAL A 37 9.80 10.72 1.77
N VAL A 38 8.98 10.43 2.79
CA VAL A 38 8.33 9.12 2.97
C VAL A 38 6.97 9.15 2.27
N HIS A 39 6.83 8.43 1.17
CA HIS A 39 5.53 8.14 0.57
C HIS A 39 4.81 7.06 1.36
N GLY A 40 3.75 7.43 2.08
CA GLY A 40 3.00 6.47 2.88
C GLY A 40 1.89 7.10 3.70
N LYS A 41 0.97 6.27 4.19
CA LYS A 41 -0.17 6.71 5.00
C LYS A 41 0.34 7.21 6.36
N PRO A 42 0.13 8.49 6.78
CA PRO A 42 0.77 9.07 7.98
C PRO A 42 0.48 8.33 9.29
N LYS A 43 -0.68 7.67 9.39
CA LYS A 43 -1.10 6.92 10.58
C LYS A 43 -0.68 5.45 10.55
N HIS A 44 -0.15 4.94 9.44
CA HIS A 44 0.26 3.54 9.31
C HIS A 44 1.52 3.26 10.12
N GLU A 45 1.57 2.11 10.80
CA GLU A 45 2.67 1.76 11.70
C GLU A 45 4.03 1.73 10.99
N GLU A 46 4.09 1.12 9.80
CA GLU A 46 5.31 1.06 9.01
C GLU A 46 5.80 2.45 8.55
N THR A 47 4.89 3.34 8.18
CA THR A 47 5.23 4.73 7.81
C THR A 47 5.79 5.47 9.01
N ARG A 48 5.17 5.32 10.18
CA ARG A 48 5.64 5.93 11.43
C ARG A 48 6.99 5.38 11.86
N ALA A 49 7.23 4.08 11.71
CA ALA A 49 8.51 3.46 12.00
C ALA A 49 9.59 3.97 11.05
N THR A 50 9.32 3.97 9.74
CA THR A 50 10.24 4.48 8.71
C THR A 50 10.57 5.96 8.92
N PHE A 51 9.56 6.78 9.20
CA PHE A 51 9.73 8.19 9.56
C PHE A 51 10.58 8.35 10.82
N SER A 52 10.34 7.57 11.86
CA SER A 52 11.11 7.64 13.11
C SER A 52 12.57 7.25 12.91
N HIS A 53 12.86 6.27 12.05
CA HIS A 53 14.23 5.88 11.70
C HIS A 53 14.92 6.98 10.88
N ALA A 54 14.27 7.49 9.83
CA ALA A 54 14.85 8.52 8.97
C ALA A 54 15.09 9.84 9.72
N SER A 55 14.12 10.29 10.52
CA SER A 55 14.19 11.55 11.27
C SER A 55 15.24 11.56 12.38
N ALA A 56 15.76 10.38 12.79
CA ALA A 56 16.91 10.29 13.68
C ALA A 56 18.23 10.71 13.00
N HIS A 57 18.26 10.75 11.66
CA HIS A 57 19.48 10.96 10.88
C HIS A 57 19.42 12.15 9.93
N THR A 58 18.24 12.54 9.44
CA THR A 58 18.07 13.62 8.45
C THR A 58 16.67 14.23 8.54
N PRO A 59 16.46 15.50 8.14
CA PRO A 59 15.13 16.04 8.00
C PRO A 59 14.24 15.11 7.17
N THR A 60 13.02 14.90 7.64
CA THR A 60 12.11 13.90 7.06
C THR A 60 10.70 14.47 6.99
N VAL A 61 9.98 14.20 5.90
CA VAL A 61 8.58 14.59 5.69
C VAL A 61 7.79 13.44 5.08
N ILE A 62 6.51 13.31 5.45
CA ILE A 62 5.59 12.31 4.92
C ILE A 62 4.68 12.96 3.89
N VAL A 63 4.52 12.29 2.75
CA VAL A 63 3.55 12.61 1.70
C VAL A 63 2.63 11.41 1.52
N ASN A 64 1.32 11.61 1.65
CA ASN A 64 0.36 10.51 1.56
C ASN A 64 0.07 10.06 0.12
N ASP A 65 0.01 11.02 -0.81
CA ASP A 65 -0.45 10.81 -2.18
C ASP A 65 0.09 11.89 -3.13
N MET A 66 -0.31 11.83 -4.41
CA MET A 66 0.12 12.79 -5.42
C MET A 66 -0.37 14.22 -5.14
N ALA A 67 -1.52 14.40 -4.50
CA ALA A 67 -2.01 15.76 -4.18
C ALA A 67 -1.07 16.42 -3.16
N GLU A 68 -0.69 15.68 -2.11
CA GLU A 68 0.32 16.17 -1.15
C GLU A 68 1.71 16.34 -1.80
N ALA A 69 2.08 15.51 -2.79
CA ALA A 69 3.31 15.69 -3.55
C ALA A 69 3.30 17.02 -4.34
N VAL A 70 2.17 17.36 -4.96
CA VAL A 70 1.98 18.64 -5.63
C VAL A 70 2.05 19.79 -4.63
N GLU A 71 1.44 19.67 -3.45
CA GLU A 71 1.50 20.73 -2.45
C GLU A 71 2.91 20.96 -1.89
N ILE A 72 3.66 19.90 -1.57
CA ILE A 72 5.06 20.06 -1.12
C ILE A 72 5.94 20.66 -2.23
N SER A 73 5.64 20.38 -3.50
CA SER A 73 6.38 20.95 -4.63
C SER A 73 6.27 22.47 -4.71
N LYS A 74 5.17 23.06 -4.27
CA LYS A 74 5.00 24.53 -4.25
C LYS A 74 5.91 25.20 -3.22
N TYR A 75 6.23 24.51 -2.13
CA TYR A 75 7.25 24.97 -1.18
C TYR A 75 8.66 24.78 -1.74
N ILE A 76 8.89 23.68 -2.48
CA ILE A 76 10.14 23.49 -3.22
C ILE A 76 10.31 24.66 -4.21
N THR A 77 9.35 24.96 -5.07
CA THR A 77 9.49 25.99 -6.11
C THR A 77 9.42 27.43 -5.58
N GLY A 78 8.98 27.64 -4.33
CA GLY A 78 8.78 28.96 -3.75
C GLY A 78 7.45 29.62 -4.15
N GLU A 79 6.52 28.86 -4.74
CA GLU A 79 5.15 29.30 -5.03
C GLU A 79 4.31 29.50 -3.76
N LYS A 80 4.63 28.77 -2.68
CA LYS A 80 4.02 28.93 -1.35
C LYS A 80 5.02 29.49 -0.34
N GLU A 81 4.55 30.39 0.52
CA GLU A 81 5.36 30.94 1.61
C GLU A 81 5.62 29.90 2.70
N ALA A 82 6.85 29.87 3.22
CA ALA A 82 7.31 28.92 4.24
C ALA A 82 6.41 28.86 5.50
N ALA A 83 5.79 29.99 5.88
CA ALA A 83 4.90 30.07 7.05
C ALA A 83 3.68 29.15 6.96
N GLY A 84 3.21 28.81 5.75
CA GLY A 84 2.08 27.90 5.56
C GLY A 84 2.41 26.42 5.80
N PHE A 85 3.69 26.04 5.67
CA PHE A 85 4.10 24.63 5.64
C PHE A 85 3.77 23.89 6.94
N THR A 86 4.04 24.51 8.08
CA THR A 86 3.79 23.93 9.41
C THR A 86 2.32 23.60 9.65
N THR A 87 1.40 24.37 9.06
CA THR A 87 -0.04 24.11 9.16
C THR A 87 -0.46 22.98 8.22
N GLU A 88 0.00 23.01 6.97
CA GLU A 88 -0.45 22.08 5.92
C GLU A 88 0.13 20.66 6.12
N PHE A 89 1.38 20.57 6.56
CA PHE A 89 2.05 19.30 6.84
C PHE A 89 2.11 19.00 8.35
N ALA A 90 1.21 19.57 9.15
CA ALA A 90 1.18 19.38 10.60
C ALA A 90 1.24 17.89 10.99
N GLY A 91 2.22 17.53 11.82
CA GLY A 91 2.43 16.15 12.29
C GLY A 91 3.03 15.19 11.25
N LYS A 92 3.50 15.69 10.11
CA LYS A 92 4.10 14.89 9.03
C LYS A 92 5.56 15.21 8.75
N PHE A 93 6.21 16.10 9.50
CA PHE A 93 7.62 16.44 9.32
C PHE A 93 8.39 16.33 10.63
N SER A 94 9.71 16.14 10.54
CA SER A 94 10.59 15.94 11.70
C SER A 94 10.76 17.20 12.55
N ALA A 95 11.09 17.06 13.82
CA ALA A 95 11.37 18.21 14.67
C ALA A 95 12.54 19.05 14.09
N GLY A 96 12.38 20.37 14.08
CA GLY A 96 13.39 21.29 13.55
C GLY A 96 13.46 21.41 12.02
N PHE A 97 12.52 20.81 11.28
CA PHE A 97 12.47 20.90 9.82
C PHE A 97 12.34 22.36 9.35
N ASP A 98 13.30 22.80 8.53
CA ASP A 98 13.34 24.12 7.89
C ASP A 98 12.99 23.96 6.41
N VAL A 99 11.73 24.22 6.06
CA VAL A 99 11.22 24.09 4.67
C VAL A 99 12.02 24.91 3.65
N THR A 100 12.71 25.97 4.07
CA THR A 100 13.49 26.82 3.17
C THR A 100 14.84 26.20 2.77
N LYS A 101 15.35 25.23 3.55
CA LYS A 101 16.65 24.57 3.34
C LYS A 101 16.55 23.08 3.12
N ASP A 102 15.70 22.41 3.91
CA ASP A 102 15.65 20.95 3.96
C ASP A 102 15.05 20.36 2.68
N LEU A 103 14.31 21.14 1.89
CA LEU A 103 13.77 20.69 0.60
C LEU A 103 14.73 20.93 -0.59
N GLU A 104 15.98 21.35 -0.35
CA GLU A 104 16.96 21.55 -1.43
C GLU A 104 17.52 20.25 -1.99
N ARG A 105 17.57 19.17 -1.19
CA ARG A 105 18.06 17.86 -1.61
C ARG A 105 17.15 16.80 -1.03
N ILE A 106 16.47 16.05 -1.87
CA ILE A 106 15.44 15.09 -1.43
C ILE A 106 15.67 13.69 -1.98
N GLY A 107 15.18 12.67 -1.28
CA GLY A 107 15.04 11.30 -1.79
C GLY A 107 13.71 10.70 -1.33
N VAL A 108 13.07 9.91 -2.17
CA VAL A 108 11.70 9.42 -1.93
C VAL A 108 11.72 7.95 -1.53
N VAL A 109 11.50 7.65 -0.26
CA VAL A 109 11.32 6.27 0.21
C VAL A 109 9.83 5.98 0.39
N ASN A 110 9.44 4.72 0.55
CA ASN A 110 8.04 4.34 0.59
C ASN A 110 7.71 3.39 1.72
N GLN A 111 6.46 3.46 2.20
CA GLN A 111 5.81 2.34 2.85
C GLN A 111 5.69 1.19 1.82
N THR A 112 6.15 0.00 2.19
CA THR A 112 6.28 -1.16 1.29
C THR A 112 4.95 -1.61 0.70
N THR A 113 3.84 -1.34 1.39
CA THR A 113 2.47 -1.70 0.98
C THR A 113 1.73 -0.61 0.18
N MET A 114 2.40 0.51 -0.17
CA MET A 114 1.83 1.50 -1.09
C MET A 114 1.81 0.97 -2.54
N LEU A 115 1.00 1.60 -3.39
CA LEU A 115 1.05 1.37 -4.84
C LEU A 115 2.45 1.64 -5.37
N ALA A 116 3.02 0.65 -6.06
CA ALA A 116 4.33 0.81 -6.70
C ALA A 116 4.26 1.91 -7.77
N SER A 117 3.19 1.90 -8.58
CA SER A 117 2.92 2.93 -9.60
C SER A 117 2.85 4.34 -9.02
N ASP A 118 2.18 4.50 -7.88
CA ASP A 118 1.98 5.81 -7.26
C ASP A 118 3.29 6.33 -6.68
N THR A 119 4.05 5.45 -6.03
CA THR A 119 5.40 5.78 -5.54
C THR A 119 6.31 6.21 -6.68
N GLN A 120 6.29 5.47 -7.80
CA GLN A 120 7.07 5.82 -8.99
C GLN A 120 6.63 7.15 -9.57
N ALA A 121 5.32 7.39 -9.68
CA ALA A 121 4.77 8.64 -10.19
C ALA A 121 5.15 9.83 -9.30
N ILE A 122 5.04 9.72 -7.98
CA ILE A 122 5.42 10.77 -7.02
C ILE A 122 6.94 11.03 -7.08
N SER A 123 7.74 9.97 -7.10
CA SER A 123 9.20 10.06 -7.19
C SER A 123 9.63 10.77 -8.48
N GLU A 124 9.07 10.38 -9.63
CA GLU A 124 9.35 11.02 -10.90
C GLU A 124 8.84 12.47 -10.95
N PHE A 125 7.64 12.74 -10.43
CA PHE A 125 7.11 14.10 -10.35
C PHE A 125 8.05 15.02 -9.54
N LEU A 126 8.44 14.61 -8.33
CA LEU A 126 9.34 15.38 -7.49
C LEU A 126 10.74 15.54 -8.12
N LYS A 127 11.24 14.50 -8.79
CA LYS A 127 12.48 14.59 -9.59
C LYS A 127 12.38 15.67 -10.66
N GLN A 128 11.29 15.71 -11.43
CA GLN A 128 11.06 16.73 -12.46
C GLN A 128 10.95 18.14 -11.86
N VAL A 129 10.32 18.29 -10.69
CA VAL A 129 10.28 19.56 -9.95
C VAL A 129 11.69 20.03 -9.59
N MET A 130 12.54 19.13 -9.06
CA MET A 130 13.94 19.47 -8.73
C MET A 130 14.74 19.84 -9.98
N MET A 131 14.59 19.10 -11.09
CA MET A 131 15.24 19.42 -12.36
C MET A 131 14.84 20.81 -12.86
N LYS A 132 13.55 21.13 -12.85
CA LYS A 132 13.04 22.42 -13.30
C LYS A 132 13.51 23.57 -12.41
N LYS A 133 13.43 23.42 -11.08
CA LYS A 133 13.83 24.46 -10.12
C LYS A 133 15.32 24.80 -10.24
N TYR A 134 16.17 23.78 -10.34
CA TYR A 134 17.62 23.95 -10.31
C TYR A 134 18.28 23.94 -11.70
N GLY A 135 17.50 23.82 -12.78
CA GLY A 135 18.01 23.81 -14.15
C GLY A 135 18.92 22.62 -14.46
N LEU A 136 18.62 21.44 -13.91
CA LEU A 136 19.48 20.26 -13.99
C LEU A 136 19.21 19.42 -15.24
N ASN A 137 20.26 18.79 -15.75
CA ASN A 137 20.16 17.71 -16.72
C ASN A 137 20.20 16.34 -16.02
N ALA A 138 20.12 15.25 -16.79
CA ALA A 138 20.12 13.90 -16.25
C ALA A 138 21.42 13.54 -15.49
N ASP A 139 22.55 14.13 -15.85
CA ASP A 139 23.86 13.82 -15.25
C ASP A 139 24.07 14.54 -13.90
N ALA A 140 23.39 15.68 -13.68
CA ALA A 140 23.51 16.49 -12.47
C ALA A 140 22.35 16.29 -11.47
N ILE A 141 21.36 15.45 -11.80
CA ILE A 141 20.17 15.27 -10.95
C ILE A 141 20.51 14.70 -9.57
N GLU A 142 21.55 13.88 -9.49
CA GLU A 142 21.98 13.30 -8.22
C GLU A 142 22.31 14.40 -7.20
N ASP A 143 22.77 15.59 -7.60
CA ASP A 143 23.07 16.68 -6.65
C ASP A 143 21.86 17.15 -5.83
N ARG A 144 20.64 16.93 -6.34
CA ARG A 144 19.38 17.42 -5.75
C ARG A 144 18.36 16.31 -5.47
N PHE A 145 18.45 15.18 -6.14
CA PHE A 145 17.49 14.08 -6.01
C PHE A 145 18.19 12.73 -5.91
N ALA A 146 17.94 11.98 -4.83
CA ALA A 146 18.45 10.62 -4.68
C ALA A 146 17.48 9.60 -5.29
N ASP A 147 17.96 8.78 -6.23
CA ASP A 147 17.16 7.68 -6.77
C ASP A 147 17.10 6.51 -5.77
N THR A 148 15.89 6.22 -5.30
CA THR A 148 15.58 5.22 -4.28
C THR A 148 14.57 4.19 -4.79
N ARG A 149 14.39 4.07 -6.10
CA ARG A 149 13.44 3.10 -6.71
C ARG A 149 13.70 1.66 -6.29
N ASP A 150 14.92 1.35 -5.87
CA ASP A 150 15.30 0.03 -5.37
C ASP A 150 14.63 -0.35 -4.04
N THR A 151 13.96 0.58 -3.35
CA THR A 151 13.23 0.30 -2.09
C THR A 151 11.82 -0.27 -2.29
N LEU A 152 11.32 -0.33 -3.52
CA LEU A 152 10.02 -0.93 -3.82
C LEU A 152 10.03 -2.43 -3.50
N CYS A 153 9.02 -2.89 -2.76
CA CYS A 153 8.88 -4.28 -2.37
C CYS A 153 8.32 -5.10 -3.55
N TYR A 154 8.98 -6.22 -3.87
CA TYR A 154 8.58 -7.13 -4.95
C TYR A 154 7.20 -7.75 -4.70
N ALA A 155 6.93 -8.22 -3.47
CA ALA A 155 5.65 -8.89 -3.16
C ALA A 155 4.43 -7.98 -3.39
N THR A 156 4.57 -6.69 -3.10
CA THR A 156 3.51 -5.71 -3.35
C THR A 156 3.33 -5.45 -4.84
N ASN A 157 4.42 -5.37 -5.60
CA ASN A 157 4.38 -5.21 -7.04
C ASN A 157 3.76 -6.44 -7.75
N ASP A 158 4.14 -7.65 -7.33
CA ASP A 158 3.63 -8.91 -7.88
C ASP A 158 2.13 -9.08 -7.61
N ASN A 159 1.71 -8.89 -6.35
CA ASN A 159 0.30 -8.99 -5.99
C ASN A 159 -0.54 -7.94 -6.72
N GLN A 160 -0.05 -6.70 -6.84
CA GLN A 160 -0.73 -5.66 -7.61
C GLN A 160 -0.80 -6.01 -9.09
N SER A 161 0.30 -6.50 -9.69
CA SER A 161 0.34 -6.90 -11.10
C SER A 161 -0.62 -8.07 -11.38
N ALA A 162 -0.67 -9.06 -10.50
CA ALA A 162 -1.61 -10.17 -10.59
C ALA A 162 -3.07 -9.69 -10.51
N VAL A 163 -3.37 -8.78 -9.58
CA VAL A 163 -4.72 -8.19 -9.46
C VAL A 163 -5.06 -7.32 -10.66
N TYR A 164 -4.13 -6.54 -11.21
CA TYR A 164 -4.37 -5.77 -12.43
C TYR A 164 -4.68 -6.69 -13.62
N GLY A 165 -3.94 -7.79 -13.80
CA GLY A 165 -4.25 -8.79 -14.82
C GLY A 165 -5.60 -9.49 -14.60
N LEU A 166 -5.94 -9.83 -13.35
CA LEU A 166 -7.26 -10.35 -12.99
C LEU A 166 -8.37 -9.34 -13.34
N LEU A 167 -8.15 -8.05 -13.10
CA LEU A 167 -9.08 -6.96 -13.42
C LEU A 167 -9.18 -6.64 -14.92
N GLU A 168 -8.36 -7.23 -15.78
CA GLU A 168 -8.55 -7.20 -17.24
C GLU A 168 -9.51 -8.30 -17.72
N THR A 169 -9.74 -9.32 -16.89
CA THR A 169 -10.72 -10.37 -17.16
C THR A 169 -12.12 -9.90 -16.79
N ALA A 170 -13.11 -10.21 -17.63
CA ALA A 170 -14.50 -9.87 -17.34
C ALA A 170 -15.02 -10.68 -16.15
N ALA A 171 -15.37 -9.99 -15.06
CA ALA A 171 -16.03 -10.53 -13.88
C ALA A 171 -17.31 -9.75 -13.56
N ASP A 172 -18.26 -10.39 -12.89
CA ASP A 172 -19.52 -9.77 -12.48
C ASP A 172 -19.39 -9.10 -11.09
N LEU A 173 -18.49 -9.61 -10.23
CA LEU A 173 -18.17 -9.03 -8.92
C LEU A 173 -16.77 -9.46 -8.44
N ALA A 174 -16.27 -8.78 -7.41
CA ALA A 174 -15.03 -9.12 -6.71
C ALA A 174 -15.28 -9.43 -5.22
N ILE A 175 -14.60 -10.45 -4.70
CA ILE A 175 -14.52 -10.74 -3.26
C ILE A 175 -13.05 -10.66 -2.86
N VAL A 176 -12.75 -9.75 -1.94
CA VAL A 176 -11.39 -9.55 -1.43
C VAL A 176 -11.33 -10.06 0.00
N VAL A 177 -10.41 -10.99 0.27
CA VAL A 177 -10.29 -11.67 1.56
C VAL A 177 -9.09 -11.15 2.36
N GLY A 178 -9.31 -10.77 3.62
CA GLY A 178 -8.24 -10.49 4.57
C GLY A 178 -8.66 -9.57 5.72
N GLY A 179 -7.68 -9.20 6.55
CA GLY A 179 -7.94 -8.35 7.71
C GLY A 179 -8.23 -6.89 7.34
N TYR A 180 -9.22 -6.27 7.98
CA TYR A 180 -9.65 -4.89 7.72
C TYR A 180 -8.58 -3.81 7.99
N ASN A 181 -7.55 -4.15 8.78
CA ASN A 181 -6.42 -3.26 9.07
C ASN A 181 -5.21 -3.48 8.14
N SER A 182 -5.27 -4.43 7.21
CA SER A 182 -4.17 -4.71 6.28
C SER A 182 -4.16 -3.69 5.15
N SER A 183 -3.12 -2.85 5.10
CA SER A 183 -2.97 -1.85 4.03
C SER A 183 -2.91 -2.51 2.64
N ASN A 184 -2.28 -3.67 2.52
CA ASN A 184 -2.24 -4.41 1.25
C ASN A 184 -3.65 -4.88 0.86
N THR A 185 -4.42 -5.45 1.79
CA THR A 185 -5.78 -5.91 1.49
C THR A 185 -6.71 -4.74 1.17
N SER A 186 -6.66 -3.65 1.94
CA SER A 186 -7.40 -2.42 1.63
C SER A 186 -7.08 -1.91 0.23
N HIS A 187 -5.81 -1.99 -0.19
CA HIS A 187 -5.42 -1.55 -1.50
C HIS A 187 -6.01 -2.42 -2.63
N LEU A 188 -6.05 -3.74 -2.45
CA LEU A 188 -6.74 -4.63 -3.40
C LEU A 188 -8.23 -4.30 -3.53
N VAL A 189 -8.89 -3.95 -2.42
CA VAL A 189 -10.28 -3.48 -2.43
C VAL A 189 -10.42 -2.20 -3.27
N GLU A 190 -9.58 -1.19 -3.04
CA GLU A 190 -9.57 0.07 -3.80
C GLU A 190 -9.38 -0.17 -5.30
N LEU A 191 -8.56 -1.16 -5.70
CA LEU A 191 -8.37 -1.53 -7.11
C LEU A 191 -9.61 -2.18 -7.71
N CYS A 192 -10.20 -3.14 -7.00
CA CYS A 192 -11.41 -3.83 -7.46
C CYS A 192 -12.62 -2.89 -7.58
N GLU A 193 -12.80 -1.99 -6.61
CA GLU A 193 -13.92 -1.02 -6.58
C GLU A 193 -13.94 -0.06 -7.79
N LYS A 194 -12.80 0.15 -8.46
CA LYS A 194 -12.73 0.96 -9.69
C LYS A 194 -13.47 0.34 -10.87
N LYS A 195 -13.66 -0.98 -10.88
CA LYS A 195 -14.23 -1.71 -12.02
C LYS A 195 -15.41 -2.60 -11.67
N LEU A 196 -15.48 -3.12 -10.45
CA LEU A 196 -16.40 -4.19 -10.05
C LEU A 196 -17.10 -3.86 -8.73
N PRO A 197 -18.38 -4.29 -8.56
CA PRO A 197 -18.95 -4.45 -7.24
C PRO A 197 -18.03 -5.31 -6.38
N THR A 198 -17.54 -4.75 -5.28
CA THR A 198 -16.49 -5.37 -4.47
C THR A 198 -16.98 -5.61 -3.05
N TYR A 199 -16.73 -6.81 -2.53
CA TYR A 199 -17.09 -7.22 -1.17
C TYR A 199 -15.83 -7.60 -0.39
N PHE A 200 -15.51 -6.80 0.62
CA PHE A 200 -14.35 -7.04 1.49
C PHE A 200 -14.76 -7.83 2.73
N ILE A 201 -14.23 -9.05 2.88
CA ILE A 201 -14.55 -9.95 3.99
C ILE A 201 -13.28 -10.44 4.68
N ASN A 202 -13.38 -10.79 5.95
CA ASN A 202 -12.28 -11.39 6.72
C ASN A 202 -12.48 -12.87 7.04
N SER A 203 -13.62 -13.46 6.65
CA SER A 203 -13.92 -14.89 6.74
C SER A 203 -15.11 -15.27 5.85
N GLU A 204 -15.26 -16.56 5.58
CA GLU A 204 -16.39 -17.18 4.89
C GLU A 204 -17.71 -17.06 5.67
N GLU A 205 -17.66 -16.93 6.99
CA GLU A 205 -18.84 -16.70 7.84
C GLU A 205 -19.61 -15.44 7.46
N LYS A 206 -18.92 -14.47 6.85
CA LYS A 206 -19.50 -13.22 6.32
C LYS A 206 -20.45 -13.47 5.15
N ILE A 207 -20.33 -14.60 4.47
CA ILE A 207 -21.23 -15.02 3.39
C ILE A 207 -22.40 -15.78 4.01
N ILE A 208 -23.44 -15.03 4.39
CA ILE A 208 -24.60 -15.54 5.12
C ILE A 208 -25.42 -16.51 4.25
N SER A 209 -25.61 -16.18 2.98
CA SER A 209 -26.34 -17.01 2.00
C SER A 209 -26.00 -16.57 0.57
N ALA A 210 -26.51 -17.25 -0.45
CA ALA A 210 -26.41 -16.78 -1.85
C ALA A 210 -27.03 -15.37 -2.07
N GLY A 211 -27.97 -14.95 -1.21
CA GLY A 211 -28.65 -13.66 -1.32
C GLY A 211 -28.15 -12.57 -0.37
N SER A 212 -27.21 -12.85 0.53
CA SER A 212 -26.79 -11.89 1.56
C SER A 212 -25.33 -12.10 1.98
N ILE A 213 -24.60 -10.99 2.03
CA ILE A 213 -23.20 -10.92 2.46
C ILE A 213 -23.01 -9.75 3.43
N LEU A 214 -22.31 -9.99 4.54
CA LEU A 214 -21.87 -8.95 5.47
C LEU A 214 -20.44 -8.57 5.15
N HIS A 215 -20.19 -7.38 4.63
CA HIS A 215 -18.85 -7.00 4.15
C HIS A 215 -18.44 -5.64 4.72
N TYR A 216 -17.15 -5.39 4.80
CA TYR A 216 -16.60 -4.17 5.34
C TYR A 216 -16.46 -3.09 4.27
N ASN A 217 -17.11 -1.94 4.50
CA ASN A 217 -16.91 -0.78 3.66
C ASN A 217 -15.63 -0.04 4.09
N LEU A 218 -14.63 -0.03 3.22
CA LEU A 218 -13.33 0.59 3.51
C LEU A 218 -13.42 2.09 3.78
N HIS A 219 -14.36 2.79 3.13
CA HIS A 219 -14.52 4.24 3.19
C HIS A 219 -15.26 4.70 4.44
N THR A 220 -16.37 4.03 4.79
CA THR A 220 -17.15 4.36 6.00
C THR A 220 -16.63 3.66 7.25
N LYS A 221 -15.79 2.62 7.09
CA LYS A 221 -15.24 1.78 8.16
C LYS A 221 -16.28 0.99 8.94
N GLU A 222 -17.37 0.62 8.28
CA GLU A 222 -18.49 -0.12 8.88
C GLU A 222 -18.77 -1.43 8.13
N GLU A 223 -19.28 -2.43 8.85
CA GLU A 223 -19.80 -3.64 8.20
C GLU A 223 -21.22 -3.39 7.67
N LEU A 224 -21.42 -3.69 6.39
CA LEU A 224 -22.67 -3.51 5.66
C LEU A 224 -23.22 -4.86 5.25
N ASN A 225 -24.52 -5.07 5.47
CA ASN A 225 -25.23 -6.22 4.92
C ASN A 225 -25.78 -5.87 3.54
N SER A 226 -25.18 -6.45 2.49
CA SER A 226 -25.65 -6.33 1.12
C SER A 226 -26.52 -7.51 0.73
N ARG A 227 -27.70 -7.21 0.17
CA ARG A 227 -28.64 -8.20 -0.35
C ARG A 227 -28.50 -8.31 -1.87
N ASN A 228 -28.81 -9.49 -2.41
CA ASN A 228 -28.71 -9.80 -3.84
C ASN A 228 -27.31 -9.51 -4.42
N TYR A 229 -26.27 -9.75 -3.63
CA TYR A 229 -24.88 -9.49 -4.04
C TYR A 229 -24.41 -10.43 -5.15
N LEU A 230 -24.94 -11.66 -5.19
CA LEU A 230 -24.62 -12.67 -6.19
C LEU A 230 -25.58 -12.54 -7.40
N PRO A 231 -25.07 -12.30 -8.61
CA PRO A 231 -25.88 -12.21 -9.82
C PRO A 231 -26.59 -13.53 -10.16
N LYS A 232 -27.82 -13.45 -10.67
CA LYS A 232 -28.60 -14.62 -11.13
C LYS A 232 -28.22 -15.08 -12.56
N LYS A 233 -26.98 -14.87 -12.98
CA LYS A 233 -26.47 -15.17 -14.32
C LYS A 233 -25.76 -16.52 -14.31
N GLU A 234 -25.82 -17.24 -15.42
CA GLU A 234 -25.08 -18.48 -15.63
C GLU A 234 -24.30 -18.42 -16.97
N PRO A 235 -22.95 -18.53 -16.97
CA PRO A 235 -22.09 -18.60 -15.79
C PRO A 235 -21.94 -17.23 -15.10
N VAL A 236 -21.84 -17.24 -13.77
CA VAL A 236 -21.37 -16.08 -13.00
C VAL A 236 -19.85 -16.12 -12.91
N SER A 237 -19.22 -14.98 -13.16
CA SER A 237 -17.76 -14.82 -13.04
C SER A 237 -17.45 -14.02 -11.79
N ILE A 238 -16.72 -14.61 -10.84
CA ILE A 238 -16.36 -13.97 -9.57
C ILE A 238 -14.84 -13.85 -9.50
N LEU A 239 -14.34 -12.63 -9.32
CA LEU A 239 -12.94 -12.39 -9.03
C LEU A 239 -12.72 -12.60 -7.52
N ILE A 240 -11.83 -13.52 -7.15
CA ILE A 240 -11.44 -13.75 -5.75
C ILE A 240 -9.95 -13.45 -5.61
N THR A 241 -9.60 -12.63 -4.63
CA THR A 241 -8.19 -12.34 -4.30
C THR A 241 -8.04 -12.14 -2.80
N SER A 242 -6.80 -12.22 -2.31
CA SER A 242 -6.49 -12.00 -0.89
C SER A 242 -5.25 -11.14 -0.70
N GLY A 243 -5.12 -10.54 0.47
CA GLY A 243 -3.90 -9.80 0.81
C GLY A 243 -2.75 -10.73 1.21
N ALA A 244 -1.51 -10.23 1.14
CA ALA A 244 -0.30 -11.00 1.46
C ALA A 244 -0.25 -11.63 2.87
N SER A 245 -1.06 -11.12 3.80
CA SER A 245 -1.17 -11.63 5.18
C SER A 245 -2.34 -12.59 5.39
N CYS A 246 -3.08 -12.94 4.34
CA CYS A 246 -4.23 -13.86 4.40
C CYS A 246 -3.75 -15.30 4.20
N PRO A 247 -4.05 -16.23 5.13
CA PRO A 247 -3.75 -17.65 4.93
C PRO A 247 -4.53 -18.23 3.75
N ASP A 248 -3.93 -19.16 3.00
CA ASP A 248 -4.57 -19.82 1.85
C ASP A 248 -5.84 -20.58 2.26
N ALA A 249 -5.82 -21.22 3.43
CA ALA A 249 -6.96 -21.95 3.98
C ALA A 249 -8.22 -21.07 4.09
N LEU A 250 -8.06 -19.79 4.45
CA LEU A 250 -9.18 -18.85 4.56
C LEU A 250 -9.78 -18.52 3.19
N VAL A 251 -8.93 -18.41 2.16
CA VAL A 251 -9.39 -18.20 0.78
C VAL A 251 -10.13 -19.44 0.28
N GLU A 252 -9.61 -20.63 0.60
CA GLU A 252 -10.24 -21.90 0.25
C GLU A 252 -11.61 -22.07 0.92
N GLU A 253 -11.75 -21.72 2.20
CA GLU A 253 -13.03 -21.70 2.92
C GLU A 253 -14.06 -20.79 2.25
N VAL A 254 -13.64 -19.59 1.81
CA VAL A 254 -14.49 -18.65 1.06
C VAL A 254 -14.92 -19.25 -0.28
N ILE A 255 -13.99 -19.85 -1.04
CA ILE A 255 -14.30 -20.49 -2.33
C ILE A 255 -15.30 -21.63 -2.11
N ASN A 256 -15.04 -22.53 -1.16
CA ASN A 256 -15.91 -23.66 -0.84
C ASN A 256 -17.32 -23.19 -0.42
N LYS A 257 -17.40 -22.11 0.37
CA LYS A 257 -18.67 -21.50 0.77
C LYS A 257 -19.47 -21.01 -0.44
N ILE A 258 -18.83 -20.33 -1.39
CA ILE A 258 -19.48 -19.83 -2.61
C ILE A 258 -19.92 -21.00 -3.50
N VAL A 259 -19.05 -21.98 -3.73
CA VAL A 259 -19.33 -23.18 -4.53
C VAL A 259 -20.52 -23.95 -3.97
N SER A 260 -20.69 -23.99 -2.64
CA SER A 260 -21.82 -24.66 -2.00
C SER A 260 -23.21 -24.13 -2.40
N PHE A 261 -23.29 -22.94 -2.98
CA PHE A 261 -24.54 -22.38 -3.50
C PHE A 261 -24.85 -22.79 -4.95
N PHE A 262 -23.92 -23.42 -5.64
CA PHE A 262 -24.06 -23.87 -7.01
C PHE A 262 -24.14 -25.41 -7.06
N PRO A 263 -24.90 -25.97 -8.00
CA PRO A 263 -24.94 -27.42 -8.24
C PRO A 263 -23.67 -27.86 -8.99
N VAL A 264 -22.50 -27.73 -8.36
CA VAL A 264 -21.22 -28.15 -8.95
C VAL A 264 -20.94 -29.59 -8.53
N THR A 265 -20.97 -30.51 -9.49
CA THR A 265 -20.68 -31.94 -9.27
C THR A 265 -19.19 -32.27 -9.16
N SER A 266 -18.31 -31.32 -9.42
CA SER A 266 -16.86 -31.52 -9.48
C SER A 266 -16.16 -30.90 -8.26
N SER A 267 -15.20 -31.60 -7.67
CA SER A 267 -14.40 -31.07 -6.55
C SER A 267 -13.49 -29.92 -6.99
N SER A 268 -13.07 -29.07 -6.04
CA SER A 268 -12.11 -27.97 -6.28
C SER A 268 -10.83 -28.44 -6.99
N GLU A 269 -10.34 -29.64 -6.67
CA GLU A 269 -9.19 -30.29 -7.31
C GLU A 269 -9.42 -30.56 -8.80
N GLN A 270 -10.59 -31.09 -9.16
CA GLN A 270 -10.95 -31.37 -10.56
C GLN A 270 -11.09 -30.10 -11.41
N LEU A 271 -11.58 -29.00 -10.81
CA LEU A 271 -11.68 -27.71 -11.47
C LEU A 271 -10.31 -27.06 -11.68
N THR A 272 -9.40 -27.23 -10.72
CA THR A 272 -8.03 -26.71 -10.79
C THR A 272 -7.22 -27.41 -11.88
N GLU A 273 -7.32 -28.74 -11.99
CA GLU A 273 -6.69 -29.50 -13.08
C GLU A 273 -7.21 -29.09 -14.47
N HIS A 274 -8.52 -28.87 -14.60
CA HIS A 274 -9.12 -28.44 -15.86
C HIS A 274 -8.63 -27.04 -16.26
N PHE A 275 -8.50 -26.11 -15.31
CA PHE A 275 -8.03 -24.75 -15.60
C PHE A 275 -6.55 -24.72 -16.02
N LEU A 276 -5.70 -25.53 -15.38
CA LEU A 276 -4.28 -25.67 -15.74
C LEU A 276 -4.06 -26.33 -17.12
N GLN A 277 -5.04 -27.08 -17.63
CA GLN A 277 -4.99 -27.65 -18.97
C GLN A 277 -5.41 -26.66 -20.08
N ILE A 278 -6.11 -25.58 -19.72
CA ILE A 278 -6.61 -24.56 -20.66
C ILE A 278 -5.70 -23.32 -20.71
N SER A 279 -4.79 -23.18 -19.74
CA SER A 279 -3.80 -22.08 -19.63
C SER A 279 -2.52 -22.39 -20.39
#